data_AF-A0A1I0QQR5-F1
#
_entry.id   AF-A0A1I0QQR5-F1
#
_cell.length_a   1.000
_cell.length_b   1.000
_cell.length_c   1.000
_cell.angle_alpha   90.00
_cell.angle_beta   90.00
_cell.angle_gamma   90.00
#
_symmetry.space_group_name_H-M   'P 1'
#
loop_
_entity.id
_entity.type
_entity.pdbx_description
1 polymer ?
#
loop_
_entity_poly.entity_id
_entity_poly.type
_entity_poly.pdbx_seq_one_letter_code
_entity_poly.pdbx_strand_id
1 'polypeptide(L)'
;ETNAEASYAKRMLQESFHTLFTKGSSYMNNEEKSFLNGCDFKVYLIGGNGTTAVQSFNGFTGFVDHITKGQFSREQPGVPIFCSFANVADNSLAKIKFKYNIRREPLYVEIIDKHSSKTDRHTYSMNFYANQAKVPTIAHPKIKFRFRFNVVRETPRNYSDTTYVQEYSNAGYATSIPLFSFNSYEAHKIRRQRGREWDTEILWEQYTDVKLLDSPDYKLMGITTKNINN
;
A
#
# COMPACT_ATOMS: atom_id res chain seq x y z
N GLU A 1 -2.39 -20.13 2.52
CA GLU A 1 -2.22 -18.88 3.29
C GLU A 1 -0.75 -18.78 3.70
N THR A 2 -0.19 -17.57 3.75
CA THR A 2 1.21 -17.32 4.13
C THR A 2 1.34 -15.91 4.73
N ASN A 3 2.31 -15.74 5.63
CA ASN A 3 2.65 -14.44 6.22
C ASN A 3 3.71 -13.66 5.39
N ALA A 4 4.12 -14.20 4.24
CA ALA A 4 5.07 -13.55 3.36
C ALA A 4 4.48 -12.29 2.68
N GLU A 5 5.35 -11.37 2.28
CA GLU A 5 4.95 -10.17 1.53
C GLU A 5 4.21 -10.56 0.24
N ALA A 6 3.16 -9.81 -0.11
CA ALA A 6 2.21 -10.20 -1.15
C ALA A 6 2.83 -10.33 -2.55
N SER A 7 3.76 -9.43 -2.92
CA SER A 7 4.45 -9.51 -4.21
C SER A 7 5.40 -10.70 -4.29
N TYR A 8 6.13 -10.98 -3.21
CA TYR A 8 6.98 -12.17 -3.08
C TYR A 8 6.15 -13.45 -3.13
N ALA A 9 5.08 -13.54 -2.33
CA ALA A 9 4.20 -14.70 -2.29
C ALA A 9 3.57 -14.97 -3.66
N LYS A 10 3.12 -13.92 -4.37
CA LYS A 10 2.58 -14.05 -5.73
C LYS A 10 3.60 -14.65 -6.69
N ARG A 11 4.83 -14.11 -6.70
CA ARG A 11 5.91 -14.59 -7.56
C ARG A 11 6.22 -16.06 -7.27
N MET A 12 6.46 -16.39 -6.00
CA MET A 12 6.79 -17.76 -5.58
C MET A 12 5.68 -18.76 -5.92
N LEU A 13 4.41 -18.41 -5.73
CA LEU A 13 3.29 -19.28 -6.12
C LEU A 13 3.24 -19.49 -7.63
N GLN A 14 3.44 -18.44 -8.43
CA GLN A 14 3.42 -18.55 -9.89
C GLN A 14 4.56 -19.43 -10.42
N GLU A 15 5.79 -19.20 -9.94
CA GLU A 15 6.97 -19.99 -10.30
C GLU A 15 6.79 -21.46 -9.88
N SER A 16 6.42 -21.68 -8.62
CA SER A 16 6.21 -23.01 -8.06
C SER A 16 5.15 -23.80 -8.83
N PHE A 17 3.96 -23.23 -9.04
CA PHE A 17 2.90 -23.96 -9.75
C PHE A 17 3.23 -24.16 -11.22
N HIS A 18 3.88 -23.19 -11.87
CA HIS A 18 4.33 -23.37 -13.24
C HIS A 18 5.30 -24.57 -13.35
N THR A 19 6.31 -24.63 -12.47
CA THR A 19 7.25 -25.76 -12.39
C THR A 19 6.51 -27.07 -12.12
N LEU A 20 5.59 -27.09 -11.14
CA LEU A 20 4.81 -28.28 -10.78
C LEU A 20 4.03 -28.85 -11.97
N PHE A 21 3.29 -28.00 -12.68
CA PHE A 21 2.37 -28.45 -13.74
C PHE A 21 3.07 -28.72 -15.08
N THR A 22 4.25 -28.14 -15.31
CA THR A 22 4.98 -28.32 -16.58
C THR A 22 6.10 -29.34 -16.52
N LYS A 23 6.84 -29.42 -15.40
CA LYS A 23 8.02 -30.27 -15.25
C LYS A 23 7.85 -31.33 -14.17
N GLY A 24 6.98 -31.07 -13.18
CA GLY A 24 6.78 -31.94 -12.03
C GLY A 24 7.56 -31.49 -10.79
N SER A 25 7.21 -32.05 -9.64
CA SER A 25 7.71 -31.65 -8.31
C SER A 25 9.21 -31.87 -8.11
N SER A 26 9.83 -32.80 -8.85
CA SER A 26 11.27 -33.08 -8.80
C SER A 26 12.13 -31.91 -9.29
N TYR A 27 11.59 -31.04 -10.14
CA TYR A 27 12.29 -29.89 -10.72
C TYR A 27 12.17 -28.61 -9.91
N MET A 28 11.49 -28.63 -8.76
CA MET A 28 11.42 -27.49 -7.86
C MET A 28 12.74 -27.25 -7.14
N ASN A 29 13.13 -25.99 -7.08
CA ASN A 29 14.28 -25.53 -6.32
C ASN A 29 13.97 -25.52 -4.80
N ASN A 30 15.01 -25.33 -4.00
CA ASN A 30 14.88 -25.38 -2.53
C ASN A 30 14.10 -24.18 -1.95
N GLU A 31 14.14 -23.03 -2.62
CA GLU A 31 13.38 -21.84 -2.20
C GLU A 31 11.87 -22.06 -2.40
N GLU A 32 11.47 -22.58 -3.57
CA GLU A 32 10.08 -22.97 -3.88
C GLU A 32 9.57 -24.00 -2.87
N LYS A 33 10.32 -25.07 -2.62
CA LYS A 33 9.94 -26.10 -1.64
C LYS A 33 9.79 -25.52 -0.23
N SER A 34 10.74 -24.70 0.21
CA SER A 34 10.71 -24.10 1.54
C SER A 34 9.54 -23.13 1.70
N PHE A 35 9.26 -22.33 0.66
CA PHE A 35 8.12 -21.42 0.64
C PHE A 35 6.79 -22.18 0.73
N LEU A 36 6.59 -23.22 -0.10
CA LEU A 36 5.35 -24.00 -0.09
C LEU A 36 5.18 -24.80 1.21
N ASN A 37 6.27 -25.29 1.81
CA ASN A 37 6.20 -25.97 3.12
C ASN A 37 5.80 -25.02 4.26
N GLY A 38 6.10 -23.72 4.13
CA GLY A 38 5.64 -22.69 5.07
C GLY A 38 4.22 -22.18 4.79
N CYS A 39 3.52 -22.71 3.79
CA CYS A 39 2.15 -22.34 3.44
C CYS A 39 1.12 -23.32 4.01
N ASP A 40 -0.02 -22.77 4.46
CA ASP A 40 -1.21 -23.56 4.79
C ASP A 40 -2.11 -23.73 3.56
N PHE A 41 -2.50 -24.95 3.22
CA PHE A 41 -3.36 -25.23 2.08
C PHE A 41 -4.74 -25.71 2.52
N LYS A 42 -5.77 -25.09 1.95
CA LYS A 42 -7.17 -25.53 2.06
C LYS A 42 -7.67 -25.79 0.66
N VAL A 43 -8.07 -27.02 0.37
CA VAL A 43 -8.54 -27.42 -0.95
C VAL A 43 -10.01 -27.81 -0.89
N TYR A 44 -10.77 -27.26 -1.81
CA TYR A 44 -12.15 -27.61 -2.06
C TYR A 44 -12.22 -28.42 -3.36
N LEU A 45 -12.54 -29.70 -3.25
CA LEU A 45 -12.64 -30.61 -4.40
C LEU A 45 -14.09 -30.77 -4.82
N ILE A 46 -14.37 -30.47 -6.08
CA ILE A 46 -15.67 -30.68 -6.73
C ILE A 46 -15.48 -31.79 -7.77
N GLY A 47 -16.10 -32.95 -7.55
CA GLY A 47 -16.00 -34.09 -8.46
C GLY A 47 -15.01 -35.18 -8.06
N GLY A 48 -15.14 -36.37 -8.67
CA GLY A 48 -14.47 -37.60 -8.26
C GLY A 48 -15.20 -38.31 -7.10
N ASN A 49 -15.05 -39.64 -6.99
CA ASN A 49 -15.55 -40.59 -5.97
C ASN A 49 -16.75 -40.22 -5.03
N GLY A 50 -17.69 -39.38 -5.48
CA GLY A 50 -18.99 -39.15 -4.85
C GLY A 50 -19.05 -38.16 -3.67
N THR A 51 -17.94 -37.67 -3.13
CA THR A 51 -17.95 -36.73 -2.01
C THR A 51 -17.29 -35.40 -2.36
N THR A 52 -18.09 -34.35 -2.48
CA THR A 52 -17.60 -32.98 -2.31
C THR A 52 -16.97 -32.89 -0.93
N ALA A 53 -15.64 -32.89 -0.87
CA ALA A 53 -14.89 -32.91 0.37
C ALA A 53 -14.04 -31.65 0.45
N VAL A 54 -14.22 -30.90 1.55
CA VAL A 54 -13.24 -29.91 1.98
C VAL A 54 -12.12 -30.69 2.66
N GLN A 55 -10.90 -30.58 2.14
CA GLN A 55 -9.72 -31.18 2.76
C GLN A 55 -8.72 -30.06 3.07
N SER A 56 -8.26 -30.05 4.33
CA SER A 56 -7.18 -29.18 4.76
C SER A 56 -5.95 -30.05 5.00
N PHE A 57 -4.81 -29.61 4.49
CA PHE A 57 -3.54 -30.30 4.69
C PHE A 57 -2.42 -29.27 4.78
N ASN A 58 -1.37 -29.64 5.51
CA ASN A 58 -0.23 -28.76 5.72
C ASN A 58 0.91 -29.16 4.78
N GLY A 59 1.55 -28.16 4.18
CA GLY A 59 2.74 -28.34 3.35
C GLY A 59 2.50 -28.85 1.93
N PHE A 60 3.59 -28.83 1.15
CA PHE A 60 3.57 -29.09 -0.29
C PHE A 60 3.19 -30.52 -0.67
N THR A 61 3.63 -31.52 0.09
CA THR A 61 3.35 -32.93 -0.22
C THR A 61 1.85 -33.23 -0.20
N GLY A 62 1.13 -32.72 0.81
CA GLY A 62 -0.32 -32.84 0.89
C GLY A 62 -1.03 -32.23 -0.33
N PHE A 63 -0.48 -31.15 -0.89
CA PHE A 63 -1.02 -30.49 -2.08
C PHE A 63 -0.85 -31.34 -3.34
N VAL A 64 0.37 -31.80 -3.59
CA VAL A 64 0.72 -32.59 -4.79
C VAL A 64 -0.07 -33.90 -4.81
N ASP A 65 -0.17 -34.57 -3.66
CA ASP A 65 -0.87 -35.84 -3.54
C ASP A 65 -2.36 -35.74 -3.85
N HIS A 66 -2.98 -34.57 -3.72
CA HIS A 66 -4.41 -34.40 -4.01
C HIS A 66 -4.68 -33.92 -5.43
N ILE A 67 -3.77 -33.19 -6.05
CA ILE A 67 -3.94 -32.67 -7.42
C ILE A 67 -3.57 -33.71 -8.49
N THR A 68 -2.68 -34.65 -8.17
CA THR A 68 -2.20 -35.65 -9.14
C THR A 68 -3.09 -36.90 -9.25
N LYS A 69 -4.13 -37.05 -8.41
CA LYS A 69 -4.95 -38.28 -8.31
C LYS A 69 -6.21 -38.33 -9.19
N GLY A 70 -6.50 -37.28 -9.96
CA GLY A 70 -7.67 -37.27 -10.84
C GLY A 70 -7.45 -38.10 -12.11
N GLN A 71 -7.74 -39.39 -12.07
CA GLN A 71 -7.75 -40.26 -13.26
C GLN A 71 -9.19 -40.49 -13.72
N PHE A 72 -9.47 -40.22 -14.98
CA PHE A 72 -10.76 -40.55 -15.58
C PHE A 72 -10.81 -42.04 -15.88
N SER A 73 -11.83 -42.74 -15.40
CA SER A 73 -12.08 -44.14 -15.74
C SER A 73 -13.57 -44.42 -15.90
N ARG A 74 -13.91 -45.63 -16.33
CA ARG A 74 -15.30 -46.07 -16.41
C ARG A 74 -15.95 -46.15 -15.03
N GLU A 75 -15.15 -46.53 -14.03
CA GLU A 75 -15.54 -46.66 -12.62
C GLU A 75 -15.57 -45.31 -11.92
N GLN A 76 -14.81 -44.32 -12.42
CA GLN A 76 -14.74 -42.96 -11.91
C GLN A 76 -15.03 -41.95 -13.03
N PRO A 77 -16.30 -41.81 -13.46
CA PRO A 77 -16.68 -40.87 -14.50
C PRO A 77 -16.47 -39.43 -14.04
N GLY A 78 -16.19 -38.56 -15.00
CA GLY A 78 -16.10 -37.11 -14.75
C GLY A 78 -17.46 -36.52 -14.36
N VAL A 79 -17.43 -35.43 -13.59
CA VAL A 79 -18.62 -34.63 -13.26
C VAL A 79 -18.61 -33.31 -14.04
N PRO A 80 -19.78 -32.74 -14.39
CA PRO A 80 -19.83 -31.41 -15.00
C PRO A 80 -19.29 -30.32 -14.06
N ILE A 81 -18.27 -29.59 -14.50
CA ILE A 81 -17.64 -28.47 -13.75
C ILE A 81 -17.86 -27.09 -14.39
N PHE A 82 -18.14 -27.05 -15.70
CA PHE A 82 -18.51 -25.84 -16.41
C PHE A 82 -19.51 -26.18 -17.52
N CYS A 83 -20.34 -25.21 -17.89
CA CYS A 83 -21.17 -25.26 -19.07
C CYS A 83 -21.06 -23.93 -19.83
N SER A 84 -21.18 -23.98 -21.14
CA SER A 84 -21.31 -22.82 -22.00
C SER A 84 -22.77 -22.68 -22.46
N PHE A 85 -23.19 -21.46 -22.69
CA PHE A 85 -24.53 -21.15 -23.19
C PHE A 85 -24.44 -20.40 -24.51
N ALA A 86 -25.40 -20.62 -25.40
CA ALA A 86 -25.54 -19.89 -26.65
C ALA A 86 -26.82 -19.05 -26.63
N ASN A 87 -26.77 -17.87 -27.23
CA ASN A 87 -27.93 -17.01 -27.42
C ASN A 87 -28.87 -17.65 -28.45
N VAL A 88 -30.16 -17.82 -28.11
CA VAL A 88 -31.14 -18.48 -28.98
C VAL A 88 -31.32 -17.78 -30.33
N ALA A 89 -31.15 -16.45 -30.37
CA ALA A 89 -31.39 -15.64 -31.55
C ALA A 89 -30.33 -15.82 -32.66
N ASP A 90 -29.07 -16.08 -32.30
CA ASP A 90 -27.94 -16.04 -33.24
C ASP A 90 -26.87 -17.12 -32.99
N ASN A 91 -27.10 -18.03 -32.03
CA ASN A 91 -26.16 -19.05 -31.56
C ASN A 91 -24.81 -18.49 -31.07
N SER A 92 -24.70 -17.19 -30.82
CA SER A 92 -23.47 -16.60 -30.30
C SER A 92 -23.24 -17.01 -28.84
N LEU A 93 -21.99 -17.09 -28.41
CA LEU A 93 -21.64 -17.46 -27.04
C LEU A 93 -22.15 -16.42 -26.04
N ALA A 94 -22.96 -16.85 -25.06
CA ALA A 94 -23.40 -16.01 -23.96
C ALA A 94 -22.21 -15.67 -23.05
N LYS A 95 -22.02 -14.39 -22.77
CA LYS A 95 -20.92 -13.89 -21.94
C LYS A 95 -21.50 -13.11 -20.76
N ILE A 96 -21.17 -13.51 -19.54
CA ILE A 96 -21.52 -12.77 -18.33
C ILE A 96 -20.36 -11.83 -17.99
N LYS A 97 -20.60 -10.52 -18.02
CA LYS A 97 -19.60 -9.51 -17.65
C LYS A 97 -19.77 -9.12 -16.18
N PHE A 98 -18.88 -9.61 -15.33
CA PHE A 98 -18.83 -9.18 -13.93
C PHE A 98 -18.07 -7.86 -13.81
N LYS A 99 -18.72 -6.84 -13.22
CA LYS A 99 -18.05 -5.64 -12.71
C LYS A 99 -18.11 -5.71 -11.18
N TYR A 100 -16.97 -5.87 -10.54
CA TYR A 100 -16.87 -5.79 -9.09
C TYR A 100 -16.06 -4.56 -8.71
N ASN A 101 -16.54 -3.83 -7.70
CA ASN A 101 -15.83 -2.72 -7.11
C ASN A 101 -15.39 -3.15 -5.72
N ILE A 102 -14.09 -3.34 -5.51
CA ILE A 102 -13.54 -3.63 -4.19
C ILE A 102 -13.49 -2.31 -3.44
N ARG A 103 -14.51 -2.03 -2.61
CA ARG A 103 -14.47 -0.90 -1.68
C ARG A 103 -13.40 -1.19 -0.63
N ARG A 104 -12.25 -0.55 -0.78
CA ARG A 104 -11.23 -0.52 0.26
C ARG A 104 -11.57 0.62 1.20
N GLU A 105 -11.68 0.33 2.49
CA GLU A 105 -11.80 1.40 3.48
C GLU A 105 -10.55 2.30 3.42
N PRO A 106 -10.72 3.63 3.53
CA PRO A 106 -9.59 4.55 3.48
C PRO A 106 -8.70 4.33 4.70
N LEU A 107 -7.40 4.60 4.54
CA LEU A 107 -6.50 4.70 5.69
C LEU A 107 -6.88 5.94 6.51
N TYR A 108 -7.10 5.78 7.80
CA TYR A 108 -7.36 6.91 8.67
C TYR A 108 -6.03 7.51 9.15
N VAL A 109 -5.87 8.83 9.04
CA VAL A 109 -4.62 9.50 9.41
C VAL A 109 -4.85 10.63 10.39
N GLU A 110 -3.95 10.78 11.35
CA GLU A 110 -3.91 11.90 12.29
C GLU A 110 -2.55 12.58 12.19
N ILE A 111 -2.55 13.90 12.03
CA ILE A 111 -1.33 14.68 12.02
C ILE A 111 -1.05 15.11 13.46
N ILE A 112 0.17 14.87 13.91
CA ILE A 112 0.67 15.36 15.19
C ILE A 112 1.61 16.52 14.89
N ASP A 113 1.26 17.70 15.36
CA ASP A 113 2.11 18.89 15.32
C ASP A 113 2.79 19.06 16.68
N LYS A 114 4.10 18.89 16.72
CA LYS A 114 4.91 19.16 17.92
C LYS A 114 5.45 20.59 17.82
N HIS A 115 4.90 21.48 18.63
CA HIS A 115 5.26 22.89 18.64
C HIS A 115 6.22 23.19 19.81
N SER A 116 7.36 23.80 19.49
CA SER A 116 8.38 24.25 20.45
C SER A 116 8.30 25.77 20.61
N SER A 117 7.81 26.22 21.76
CA SER A 117 7.63 27.66 22.05
C SER A 117 8.94 28.44 22.15
N LYS A 118 10.06 27.79 22.50
CA LYS A 118 11.38 28.45 22.58
C LYS A 118 11.92 28.86 21.23
N THR A 119 11.65 28.07 20.21
CA THR A 119 12.20 28.24 18.85
C THR A 119 11.13 28.58 17.83
N ASP A 120 9.86 28.67 18.26
CA ASP A 120 8.68 28.78 17.40
C ASP A 120 8.67 27.76 16.24
N ARG A 121 9.11 26.54 16.57
CA ARG A 121 9.35 25.47 15.59
C ARG A 121 8.23 24.44 15.66
N HIS A 122 7.65 24.14 14.52
CA HIS A 122 6.70 23.06 14.34
C HIS A 122 7.40 21.82 13.75
N THR A 123 7.10 20.65 14.29
CA THR A 123 7.59 19.35 13.79
C THR A 123 6.42 18.41 13.60
N TYR A 124 6.11 18.11 12.34
CA TYR A 124 4.95 17.32 11.95
C TYR A 124 5.31 15.84 11.83
N SER A 125 4.43 14.99 12.36
CA SER A 125 4.43 13.55 12.12
C SER A 125 3.01 13.08 11.83
N MET A 126 2.86 11.94 11.15
CA MET A 126 1.55 11.38 10.82
C MET A 126 1.42 9.98 11.40
N ASN A 127 0.34 9.73 12.11
CA ASN A 127 -0.05 8.41 12.60
C ASN A 127 -1.08 7.77 11.66
N PHE A 128 -1.04 6.44 11.60
CA PHE A 128 -1.89 5.64 10.72
C PHE A 128 -2.81 4.71 11.50
N TYR A 129 -4.08 4.69 11.10
CA TYR A 129 -5.12 3.91 11.75
C TYR A 129 -5.96 3.13 10.74
N ALA A 130 -6.35 1.91 11.12
CA ALA A 130 -7.23 1.07 10.31
C ALA A 130 -8.68 1.58 10.31
N ASN A 131 -9.08 2.27 11.37
CA ASN A 131 -10.45 2.73 11.58
C ASN A 131 -10.51 4.03 12.41
N GLN A 132 -11.72 4.59 12.55
CA GLN A 132 -11.97 5.80 13.36
C GLN A 132 -11.75 5.59 14.86
N ALA A 133 -11.75 4.35 15.35
CA ALA A 133 -11.41 4.02 16.73
C ALA A 133 -9.90 4.03 17.01
N LYS A 134 -9.09 4.50 16.06
CA LYS A 134 -7.63 4.65 16.16
C LYS A 134 -6.87 3.34 16.41
N VAL A 135 -7.32 2.23 15.82
CA VAL A 135 -6.53 0.97 15.82
C VAL A 135 -5.27 1.18 14.97
N PRO A 136 -4.05 1.11 15.53
CA PRO A 136 -2.82 1.39 14.79
C PRO A 136 -2.63 0.43 13.61
N THR A 137 -2.21 0.93 12.46
CA THR A 137 -1.95 0.12 11.27
C THR A 137 -0.76 0.65 10.49
N ILE A 138 -0.28 -0.14 9.53
CA ILE A 138 0.82 0.27 8.64
C ILE A 138 0.22 0.81 7.36
N ALA A 139 0.57 2.05 6.99
CA ALA A 139 0.20 2.61 5.70
C ALA A 139 0.88 1.86 4.57
N HIS A 140 0.13 1.50 3.52
CA HIS A 140 0.70 0.84 2.35
C HIS A 140 1.67 1.79 1.61
N PRO A 141 2.87 1.35 1.17
CA PRO A 141 3.89 2.23 0.58
C PRO A 141 3.46 3.00 -0.68
N LYS A 142 2.42 2.51 -1.37
CA LYS A 142 1.81 3.18 -2.53
C LYS A 142 0.94 4.39 -2.18
N ILE A 143 0.52 4.55 -0.93
CA ILE A 143 -0.30 5.71 -0.52
C ILE A 143 0.60 6.95 -0.45
N LYS A 144 0.19 8.00 -1.16
CA LYS A 144 0.94 9.25 -1.29
C LYS A 144 0.25 10.39 -0.53
N PHE A 145 0.87 10.85 0.55
CA PHE A 145 0.41 12.00 1.33
C PHE A 145 1.00 13.28 0.73
N ARG A 146 0.17 14.15 0.18
CA ARG A 146 0.61 15.37 -0.50
C ARG A 146 0.24 16.58 0.33
N PHE A 147 1.24 17.37 0.70
CA PHE A 147 1.07 18.59 1.47
C PHE A 147 1.32 19.80 0.58
N ARG A 148 0.35 20.71 0.55
CA ARG A 148 0.52 22.04 -0.07
C ARG A 148 1.04 23.00 1.00
N PHE A 149 2.10 23.72 0.65
CA PHE A 149 2.71 24.78 1.44
C PHE A 149 2.50 26.10 0.72
N ASN A 150 1.93 27.07 1.44
CA ASN A 150 1.89 28.46 1.00
C ASN A 150 2.94 29.22 1.80
N VAL A 151 3.94 29.75 1.10
CA VAL A 151 5.07 30.45 1.71
C VAL A 151 5.17 31.85 1.12
N VAL A 152 5.12 32.84 1.99
CA VAL A 152 5.39 34.23 1.63
C VAL A 152 6.86 34.50 1.89
N ARG A 153 7.52 35.06 0.88
CA ARG A 153 8.93 35.42 0.90
C ARG A 153 9.07 36.91 0.66
N GLU A 154 9.69 37.61 1.60
CA GLU A 154 9.84 39.06 1.55
C GLU A 154 11.31 39.46 1.75
N THR A 155 11.81 40.27 0.83
CA THR A 155 13.04 41.06 1.02
C THR A 155 12.69 42.54 1.00
N PRO A 156 13.58 43.44 1.44
CA PRO A 156 13.32 44.89 1.39
C PRO A 156 12.97 45.46 0.00
N ARG A 157 13.15 44.68 -1.06
CA ARG A 157 12.94 45.09 -2.45
C ARG A 157 11.91 44.25 -3.20
N ASN A 158 11.59 43.05 -2.73
CA ASN A 158 10.77 42.09 -3.45
C ASN A 158 9.82 41.33 -2.53
N TYR A 159 8.62 41.09 -3.04
CA TYR A 159 7.61 40.23 -2.44
C TYR A 159 7.33 39.07 -3.40
N SER A 160 7.34 37.84 -2.91
CA SER A 160 6.94 36.68 -3.70
C SER A 160 6.11 35.70 -2.87
N ASP A 161 4.95 35.34 -3.41
CA ASP A 161 4.14 34.24 -2.90
C ASP A 161 4.53 32.97 -3.65
N THR A 162 5.03 31.97 -2.92
CA THR A 162 5.47 30.70 -3.48
C THR A 162 4.62 29.59 -2.88
N THR A 163 3.83 28.94 -3.72
CA THR A 163 3.10 27.72 -3.36
C THR A 163 3.82 26.50 -3.93
N TYR A 164 4.08 25.49 -3.11
CA TYR A 164 4.63 24.21 -3.57
C TYR A 164 3.96 23.01 -2.90
N VAL A 165 4.15 21.82 -3.48
CA VAL A 165 3.59 20.57 -2.97
C VAL A 165 4.72 19.60 -2.68
N GLN A 166 4.69 18.98 -1.49
CA GLN A 166 5.62 17.93 -1.10
C GLN A 166 4.88 16.62 -0.86
N GLU A 167 5.49 15.51 -1.27
CA GLU A 167 4.91 14.17 -1.16
C GLU A 167 5.66 13.32 -0.13
N TYR A 168 4.91 12.54 0.64
CA TYR A 168 5.40 11.58 1.62
C TYR A 168 4.74 10.22 1.41
N SER A 169 5.46 9.14 1.70
CA SER A 169 4.92 7.77 1.72
C SER A 169 5.64 6.93 2.77
N ASN A 170 4.92 6.02 3.42
CA ASN A 170 5.49 5.11 4.40
C ASN A 170 6.20 3.93 3.71
N ALA A 171 7.53 3.99 3.62
CA ALA A 171 8.32 2.89 3.08
C ALA A 171 8.66 1.81 4.11
N GLY A 172 8.40 2.05 5.40
CA GLY A 172 8.75 1.15 6.50
C GLY A 172 7.55 0.40 7.10
N TYR A 173 7.82 -0.34 8.17
CA TYR A 173 6.83 -1.10 8.93
C TYR A 173 6.25 -0.33 10.13
N ALA A 174 6.52 0.97 10.20
CA ALA A 174 6.04 1.81 11.29
C ALA A 174 4.56 2.19 11.09
N THR A 175 3.85 2.38 12.20
CA THR A 175 2.47 2.90 12.24
C THR A 175 2.41 4.44 12.23
N SER A 176 3.56 5.08 12.01
CA SER A 176 3.70 6.52 11.90
C SER A 176 4.89 6.90 11.03
N ILE A 177 4.87 8.08 10.41
CA ILE A 177 6.02 8.65 9.70
C ILE A 177 6.35 10.07 10.19
N PRO A 178 7.63 10.44 10.24
CA PRO A 178 8.01 11.84 10.28
C PRO A 178 7.64 12.50 8.93
N LEU A 179 7.20 13.75 8.99
CA LEU A 179 6.90 14.54 7.81
C LEU A 179 7.97 15.64 7.66
N PHE A 180 7.58 16.89 7.82
CA PHE A 180 8.42 18.08 7.72
C PHE A 180 8.45 18.81 9.06
N SER A 181 9.36 19.77 9.14
CA SER A 181 9.44 20.74 10.23
C SER A 181 9.72 22.12 9.64
N PHE A 182 9.08 23.14 10.18
CA PHE A 182 9.26 24.53 9.78
C PHE A 182 9.15 25.42 11.01
N ASN A 183 9.74 26.61 10.97
CA ASN A 183 9.37 27.65 11.92
C ASN A 183 8.34 28.56 11.25
N SER A 184 7.39 29.09 12.02
CA SER A 184 6.34 29.95 11.48
C SER A 184 6.92 31.21 10.81
N TYR A 185 8.09 31.63 11.29
CA TYR A 185 8.84 32.77 10.81
C TYR A 185 10.35 32.48 10.82
N GLU A 186 11.01 32.61 9.67
CA GLU A 186 12.47 32.52 9.56
C GLU A 186 13.06 33.74 8.83
N ALA A 187 14.20 34.22 9.34
CA ALA A 187 15.01 35.26 8.72
C ALA A 187 16.31 34.66 8.22
N HIS A 188 16.56 34.71 6.92
CA HIS A 188 17.81 34.28 6.31
C HIS A 188 18.61 35.49 5.83
N LYS A 189 19.92 35.47 6.07
CA LYS A 189 20.83 36.44 5.45
C LYS A 189 21.22 35.91 4.07
N ILE A 190 20.84 36.63 3.02
CA ILE A 190 21.23 36.32 1.65
C ILE A 190 22.33 37.28 1.23
N ARG A 191 23.43 36.74 0.70
CA ARG A 191 24.48 37.52 0.07
C ARG A 191 24.30 37.50 -1.43
N ARG A 192 24.24 38.68 -2.06
CA ARG A 192 24.20 38.83 -3.52
C ARG A 192 25.39 39.66 -3.96
N GLN A 193 26.03 39.23 -5.04
CA GLN A 193 27.15 39.95 -5.62
C GLN A 193 26.63 41.07 -6.51
N ARG A 194 27.03 42.32 -6.25
CA ARG A 194 26.65 43.50 -7.04
C ARG A 194 27.92 44.19 -7.53
N GLY A 195 28.31 43.89 -8.76
CA GLY A 195 29.59 44.35 -9.30
C GLY A 195 30.78 43.74 -8.53
N ARG A 196 31.63 44.58 -7.94
CA ARG A 196 32.80 44.15 -7.13
C ARG A 196 32.50 44.03 -5.63
N GLU A 197 31.29 44.38 -5.18
CA GLU A 197 30.90 44.37 -3.77
C GLU A 197 29.84 43.30 -3.47
N TRP A 198 29.79 42.88 -2.20
CA TRP A 198 28.78 41.94 -1.70
C TRP A 198 27.72 42.71 -0.90
N ASP A 199 26.47 42.63 -1.34
CA ASP A 199 25.32 43.17 -0.59
C ASP A 199 24.71 42.05 0.25
N THR A 200 24.36 42.32 1.51
CA THR A 200 23.71 41.36 2.40
C THR A 200 22.29 41.84 2.68
N GLU A 201 21.31 41.10 2.18
CA GLU A 201 19.88 41.35 2.40
C GLU A 201 19.31 40.34 3.40
N ILE A 202 18.25 40.72 4.10
CA ILE A 202 17.47 39.79 4.93
C ILE A 202 16.29 39.31 4.07
N LEU A 203 16.15 38.00 3.95
CA LEU A 203 14.97 37.34 3.42
C LEU A 203 14.14 36.84 4.60
N TRP A 204 12.90 37.28 4.66
CA TRP A 204 11.88 36.74 5.55
C TRP A 204 11.11 35.65 4.82
N GLU A 205 11.06 34.45 5.38
CA GLU A 205 10.19 33.37 4.93
C GLU A 205 9.13 33.12 6.00
N GLN A 206 7.85 33.22 5.60
CA GLN A 206 6.71 32.98 6.47
C GLN A 206 5.83 31.89 5.87
N TYR A 207 5.59 30.83 6.64
CA TYR A 207 4.66 29.77 6.29
C TYR A 207 3.26 30.22 6.69
N THR A 208 2.41 30.54 5.72
CA THR A 208 1.07 31.08 5.98
C THR A 208 0.02 29.99 6.11
N ASP A 209 0.20 28.87 5.41
CA ASP A 209 -0.74 27.75 5.43
C ASP A 209 -0.05 26.44 4.99
N VAL A 210 -0.39 25.34 5.67
CA VAL A 210 0.05 23.99 5.32
C VAL A 210 -1.13 23.04 5.35
N LYS A 211 -1.48 22.46 4.20
CA LYS A 211 -2.67 21.62 4.03
C LYS A 211 -2.34 20.26 3.44
N LEU A 212 -2.81 19.21 4.09
CA LEU A 212 -2.90 17.88 3.49
C LEU A 212 -3.99 17.91 2.40
N LEU A 213 -3.64 17.51 1.18
CA LEU A 213 -4.56 17.45 0.06
C LEU A 213 -5.48 16.21 0.18
N ASP A 214 -6.70 16.31 -0.34
CA ASP A 214 -7.64 15.18 -0.33
C ASP A 214 -7.17 14.03 -1.24
N SER A 215 -7.51 12.81 -0.84
CA SER A 215 -7.23 11.57 -1.58
C SER A 215 -8.31 10.52 -1.30
N PRO A 216 -8.67 9.66 -2.26
CA PRO A 216 -9.52 8.50 -1.99
C PRO A 216 -8.86 7.46 -1.09
N ASP A 217 -7.52 7.45 -0.99
CA ASP A 217 -6.77 6.43 -0.27
C ASP A 217 -6.74 6.63 1.26
N TYR A 218 -7.03 7.84 1.73
CA TYR A 218 -6.98 8.17 3.15
C TYR A 218 -8.01 9.21 3.57
N LYS A 219 -8.28 9.25 4.87
CA LYS A 219 -9.16 10.23 5.50
C LYS A 219 -8.46 10.87 6.69
N LEU A 220 -8.32 12.19 6.66
CA LEU A 220 -7.80 12.96 7.79
C LEU A 220 -8.82 12.96 8.93
N MET A 221 -8.38 12.53 10.11
CA MET A 221 -9.18 12.55 11.34
C MET A 221 -9.06 13.87 12.09
N GLY A 222 -7.92 14.54 11.97
CA GLY A 222 -7.65 15.79 12.66
C GLY A 222 -6.15 16.10 12.75
N ILE A 223 -5.87 17.29 13.26
CA ILE A 223 -4.52 17.76 13.58
C ILE A 223 -4.46 17.97 15.09
N THR A 224 -3.56 17.26 15.76
CA THR A 224 -3.36 17.33 17.21
C THR A 224 -2.06 18.06 17.50
N THR A 225 -2.15 19.29 18.00
CA THR A 225 -0.99 20.08 18.41
C THR A 225 -0.58 19.74 19.84
N LYS A 226 0.72 19.49 20.04
CA LYS A 226 1.36 19.22 21.32
C LYS A 226 2.44 20.27 21.56
N ASN A 227 2.24 21.10 22.58
CA ASN A 227 3.26 22.05 23.02
C ASN A 227 4.33 21.31 23.81
N ILE A 228 5.58 21.42 23.37
CA ILE A 228 6.74 20.87 24.05
C ILE A 228 7.42 22.02 24.80
N ASN A 229 7.17 22.09 26.10
CA ASN A 229 7.88 22.99 27.01
C ASN A 229 9.17 22.30 27.45
N ASN A 230 10.22 22.34 26.61
CA ASN A 230 11.57 21.99 27.05
C ASN A 230 12.36 23.26 27.27
#